data_AF-A0A1J5PS49-F1
#
_entry.id   AF-A0A1J5PS49-F1
#
_cell.length_a   1.000
_cell.length_b   1.000
_cell.length_c   1.000
_cell.angle_alpha   90.00
_cell.angle_beta   90.00
_cell.angle_gamma   90.00
#
_symmetry.space_group_name_H-M   'P 1'
#
loop_
_entity.id
_entity.type
_entity.pdbx_description
1 polymer ?
#
loop_
_entity_poly.entity_id
_entity_poly.type
_entity_poly.pdbx_seq_one_letter_code
_entity_poly.pdbx_strand_id
1 'polypeptide(L)'
;MLYTIRIVAGAVAAHIPASVWFLAFSIFFFFSLAAVKRQAELIDGISSGRVKASGRGYQTSDLPLVANMAIAAGYVSVLVMALYVNSPAVLVLYHKPSALWGICLVLLYWISRMVMVTHRGQMHDDPVVFAAKDRVSLLCVALIFGFAAAGVIL
;
A
#
# COMPACT_ATOMS: atom_id res chain seq x y z
N MET A 1 6.50 -8.17 6.78
CA MET A 1 6.41 -9.31 7.73
C MET A 1 6.10 -8.83 9.15
N LEU A 2 6.88 -7.95 9.80
CA LEU A 2 6.55 -7.42 11.15
C LEU A 2 5.21 -6.66 11.25
N TYR A 3 4.84 -5.89 10.21
CA TYR A 3 3.55 -5.16 10.20
C TYR A 3 2.33 -6.07 10.05
N THR A 4 2.44 -7.15 9.25
CA THR A 4 1.39 -8.15 9.09
C THR A 4 1.13 -8.88 10.41
N ILE A 5 2.18 -9.24 11.15
CA ILE A 5 2.08 -9.83 12.49
C ILE A 5 1.41 -8.86 13.47
N ARG A 6 1.74 -7.55 13.41
CA ARG A 6 1.09 -6.54 14.25
C ARG A 6 -0.38 -6.34 13.94
N ILE A 7 -0.77 -6.44 12.66
CA ILE A 7 -2.19 -6.37 12.26
C ILE A 7 -2.95 -7.63 12.67
N VAL A 8 -2.34 -8.81 12.51
CA VAL A 8 -2.93 -10.07 13.00
C VAL A 8 -3.06 -10.03 14.53
N ALA A 9 -2.06 -9.55 15.25
CA ALA A 9 -2.11 -9.36 16.70
C ALA A 9 -3.17 -8.31 17.11
N GLY A 10 -3.32 -7.21 16.36
CA GLY A 10 -4.36 -6.21 16.57
C GLY A 10 -5.76 -6.72 16.28
N ALA A 11 -5.93 -7.56 15.25
CA ALA A 11 -7.21 -8.19 14.93
C ALA A 11 -7.62 -9.23 15.98
N VAL A 12 -6.65 -10.01 16.49
CA VAL A 12 -6.87 -10.95 17.60
C VAL A 12 -7.24 -10.20 18.89
N ALA A 13 -6.58 -9.05 19.18
CA ALA A 13 -6.90 -8.22 20.33
C ALA A 13 -8.26 -7.50 20.22
N ALA A 14 -8.73 -7.24 19.00
CA ALA A 14 -10.02 -6.59 18.74
C ALA A 14 -11.21 -7.56 18.72
N HIS A 15 -11.00 -8.88 18.81
CA HIS A 15 -12.06 -9.91 18.72
C HIS A 15 -12.94 -9.83 17.45
N ILE A 16 -12.45 -9.21 16.38
CA ILE A 16 -13.14 -9.16 15.09
C ILE A 16 -12.53 -10.26 14.21
N PRO A 17 -13.31 -11.24 13.71
CA PRO A 17 -12.78 -12.26 12.83
C PRO A 17 -12.25 -11.58 11.57
N ALA A 18 -10.91 -11.48 11.45
CA ALA A 18 -10.27 -10.91 10.29
C ALA A 18 -10.68 -11.73 9.06
N SER A 19 -11.48 -11.13 8.18
CA SER A 19 -11.90 -11.79 6.95
C SER A 19 -10.68 -12.17 6.11
N VAL A 20 -10.73 -13.32 5.44
CA VAL A 20 -9.69 -13.78 4.50
C VAL A 20 -9.35 -12.68 3.48
N TRP A 21 -10.34 -11.88 3.06
CA TRP A 21 -10.17 -10.73 2.18
C TRP A 21 -9.28 -9.64 2.77
N PHE A 22 -9.46 -9.31 4.06
CA PHE A 22 -8.66 -8.30 4.75
C PHE A 22 -7.21 -8.75 4.94
N LEU A 23 -7.02 -10.04 5.23
CA LEU A 23 -5.68 -10.63 5.34
C LEU A 23 -4.95 -10.61 4.00
N ALA A 24 -5.63 -11.05 2.92
CA ALA A 24 -5.08 -11.03 1.56
C ALA A 24 -4.70 -9.61 1.13
N PHE A 25 -5.60 -8.63 1.32
CA PHE A 25 -5.32 -7.23 1.08
C PHE A 25 -4.06 -6.77 1.83
N SER A 26 -4.00 -7.03 3.14
CA SER A 26 -2.89 -6.62 3.99
C SER A 26 -1.56 -7.20 3.52
N ILE A 27 -1.50 -8.50 3.22
CA ILE A 27 -0.27 -9.15 2.77
C ILE A 27 0.30 -8.45 1.53
N PHE A 28 -0.52 -8.26 0.50
CA PHE A 28 -0.09 -7.61 -0.74
C PHE A 28 0.25 -6.13 -0.55
N PHE A 29 -0.56 -5.41 0.23
CA PHE A 29 -0.33 -3.99 0.50
C PHE A 29 0.98 -3.76 1.27
N PHE A 30 1.22 -4.51 2.35
CA PHE A 30 2.47 -4.39 3.11
C PHE A 30 3.68 -4.87 2.34
N PHE A 31 3.51 -5.89 1.48
CA PHE A 31 4.58 -6.31 0.59
C PHE A 31 4.94 -5.22 -0.43
N SER A 32 3.95 -4.54 -1.00
CA SER A 32 4.16 -3.37 -1.87
C SER A 32 4.96 -2.27 -1.14
N LEU A 33 4.54 -1.87 0.07
CA LEU A 33 5.26 -0.85 0.85
C LEU A 33 6.69 -1.27 1.22
N ALA A 34 6.90 -2.54 1.56
CA ALA A 34 8.23 -3.07 1.83
C ALA A 34 9.14 -3.03 0.58
N ALA A 35 8.58 -3.35 -0.59
CA ALA A 35 9.29 -3.25 -1.86
C ALA A 35 9.60 -1.78 -2.23
N VAL A 36 8.68 -0.84 -1.99
CA VAL A 36 8.94 0.60 -2.16
C VAL A 36 10.07 1.08 -1.25
N LYS A 37 10.06 0.68 0.04
CA LYS A 37 11.18 0.99 0.95
C LYS A 37 12.49 0.43 0.41
N ARG A 38 12.48 -0.80 -0.10
CA ARG A 38 13.66 -1.43 -0.66
C ARG A 38 14.17 -0.72 -1.92
N GLN A 39 13.25 -0.25 -2.76
CA GLN A 39 13.57 0.55 -3.93
C GLN A 39 14.25 1.88 -3.52
N ALA A 40 13.75 2.56 -2.48
CA ALA A 40 14.38 3.77 -1.94
C ALA A 40 15.82 3.50 -1.45
N GLU A 41 16.00 2.46 -0.63
CA GLU A 41 17.34 2.05 -0.15
C GLU A 41 18.33 1.74 -1.28
N LEU A 42 17.85 1.16 -2.39
CA LEU A 42 18.68 0.87 -3.57
C LEU A 42 19.07 2.16 -4.31
N ILE A 43 18.15 3.11 -4.44
CA ILE A 43 18.40 4.41 -5.09
C ILE A 43 19.39 5.24 -4.28
N ASP A 44 19.24 5.25 -2.96
CA ASP A 44 20.19 5.93 -2.06
C ASP A 44 21.58 5.27 -2.08
N GLY A 45 21.63 3.94 -2.26
CA GLY A 45 22.87 3.21 -2.48
C GLY A 45 23.59 3.64 -3.76
N ILE A 46 22.84 3.79 -4.85
CA ILE A 46 23.36 4.26 -6.15
C ILE A 46 23.90 5.69 -6.04
N SER A 47 23.13 6.61 -5.46
CA SER A 47 23.54 8.02 -5.32
C SER A 47 24.78 8.20 -4.44
N SER A 48 24.98 7.31 -3.47
CA SER A 48 26.16 7.28 -2.58
C SER A 48 27.37 6.55 -3.17
N GLY A 49 27.32 6.11 -4.44
CA GLY A 49 28.41 5.38 -5.11
C GLY A 49 28.62 3.95 -4.59
N ARG A 50 27.66 3.38 -3.86
CA ARG A 50 27.73 2.00 -3.33
C ARG A 50 27.12 1.03 -4.33
N VAL A 51 27.95 0.16 -4.90
CA VAL A 51 27.55 -0.88 -5.86
C VAL A 51 26.68 -1.98 -5.22
N LYS A 52 26.74 -2.14 -3.89
CA LYS A 52 25.93 -3.10 -3.13
C LYS A 52 25.09 -2.39 -2.08
N ALA A 53 23.81 -2.73 -2.00
CA ALA A 53 22.99 -2.37 -0.86
C ALA A 53 23.55 -3.02 0.40
N SER A 54 23.86 -2.22 1.41
CA SER A 54 24.33 -2.64 2.73
C SER A 54 23.61 -3.92 3.22
N GLY A 55 24.34 -5.03 3.31
CA GLY A 55 23.99 -6.22 4.09
C GLY A 55 22.89 -7.17 3.59
N ARG A 56 22.32 -7.00 2.37
CA ARG A 56 21.15 -7.80 1.94
C ARG A 56 21.23 -8.45 0.56
N GLY A 57 22.39 -8.48 -0.09
CA GLY A 57 22.61 -9.25 -1.33
C GLY A 57 21.97 -8.69 -2.61
N TYR A 58 21.16 -7.63 -2.52
CA TYR A 58 20.62 -6.96 -3.71
C TYR A 58 21.69 -6.11 -4.40
N GLN A 59 21.68 -6.18 -5.73
CA GLN A 59 22.47 -5.31 -6.58
C GLN A 59 21.64 -4.12 -7.05
N THR A 60 22.32 -3.02 -7.36
CA THR A 60 21.67 -1.83 -7.91
C THR A 60 20.96 -2.09 -9.24
N SER A 61 21.37 -3.13 -9.97
CA SER A 61 20.70 -3.65 -11.18
C SER A 61 19.31 -4.21 -10.92
N ASP A 62 18.98 -4.61 -9.69
CA ASP A 62 17.71 -5.24 -9.35
C ASP A 62 16.59 -4.21 -9.11
N LEU A 63 16.91 -2.91 -9.17
CA LEU A 63 15.98 -1.81 -8.91
C LEU A 63 14.71 -1.87 -9.78
N PRO A 64 14.78 -2.08 -11.12
CA PRO A 64 13.57 -2.20 -11.94
C PRO A 64 12.71 -3.40 -11.55
N LEU A 65 13.34 -4.51 -11.12
CA LEU A 65 12.61 -5.69 -10.67
C LEU A 65 11.88 -5.41 -9.35
N VAL A 66 12.55 -4.77 -8.38
CA VAL A 66 11.95 -4.38 -7.09
C VAL A 66 10.81 -3.38 -7.29
N ALA A 67 10.96 -2.41 -8.20
CA ALA A 67 9.91 -1.47 -8.55
C ALA A 67 8.68 -2.17 -9.16
N ASN A 68 8.89 -3.13 -10.07
CA ASN A 68 7.81 -3.92 -10.65
C ASN A 68 7.11 -4.80 -9.60
N MET A 69 7.86 -5.39 -8.67
CA MET A 69 7.28 -6.14 -7.54
C MET A 69 6.41 -5.24 -6.66
N ALA A 70 6.84 -4.00 -6.41
CA ALA A 70 6.08 -3.02 -5.65
C ALA A 70 4.75 -2.66 -6.34
N ILE A 71 4.78 -2.34 -7.64
CA ILE A 71 3.60 -2.00 -8.44
C ILE A 71 2.64 -3.20 -8.52
N ALA A 72 3.15 -4.38 -8.90
CA ALA A 72 2.35 -5.57 -9.08
C ALA A 72 1.62 -5.95 -7.78
N ALA A 73 2.34 -5.99 -6.65
CA ALA A 73 1.73 -6.28 -5.36
C ALA A 73 0.71 -5.21 -4.93
N GLY A 74 1.02 -3.93 -5.18
CA GLY A 74 0.12 -2.84 -4.88
C GLY A 74 -1.19 -2.97 -5.67
N TYR A 75 -1.12 -3.23 -6.97
CA TYR A 75 -2.31 -3.40 -7.81
C TYR A 75 -3.10 -4.65 -7.45
N VAL A 76 -2.45 -5.76 -7.09
CA VAL A 76 -3.13 -6.95 -6.58
C VAL A 76 -3.86 -6.64 -5.27
N SER A 77 -3.29 -5.84 -4.37
CA SER A 77 -3.99 -5.42 -3.16
C SER A 77 -5.28 -4.65 -3.49
N VAL A 78 -5.23 -3.73 -4.45
CA VAL A 78 -6.43 -2.99 -4.88
C VAL A 78 -7.44 -3.90 -5.57
N LEU A 79 -6.98 -4.86 -6.38
CA LEU A 79 -7.85 -5.84 -7.01
C LEU A 79 -8.59 -6.70 -5.98
N VAL A 80 -7.88 -7.17 -4.94
CA VAL A 80 -8.49 -7.92 -3.82
C VAL A 80 -9.54 -7.08 -3.12
N MET A 81 -9.27 -5.78 -2.90
CA MET A 81 -10.25 -4.85 -2.32
C MET A 81 -11.48 -4.68 -3.24
N ALA A 82 -11.28 -4.51 -4.55
CA ALA A 82 -12.37 -4.36 -5.51
C ALA A 82 -13.26 -5.61 -5.58
N LEU A 83 -12.66 -6.80 -5.55
CA LEU A 83 -13.39 -8.07 -5.49
C LEU A 83 -14.17 -8.22 -4.17
N TYR A 84 -13.57 -7.78 -3.05
CA TYR A 84 -14.25 -7.78 -1.76
C TYR A 84 -15.46 -6.85 -1.74
N VAL A 85 -15.33 -5.64 -2.28
CA VAL A 85 -16.43 -4.66 -2.41
C VAL A 85 -17.59 -5.21 -3.23
N ASN A 86 -17.31 -6.02 -4.24
CA ASN A 86 -18.32 -6.66 -5.08
C ASN A 86 -18.89 -7.97 -4.48
N SER A 87 -18.47 -8.37 -3.28
CA SER A 87 -18.95 -9.61 -2.66
C SER A 87 -20.36 -9.44 -2.08
N PRO A 88 -21.20 -10.49 -2.09
CA PRO A 88 -22.57 -10.43 -1.56
C PRO A 88 -22.63 -9.96 -0.10
N ALA A 89 -21.60 -10.27 0.69
CA ALA A 89 -21.49 -9.86 2.09
C ALA A 89 -21.41 -8.33 2.25
N VAL A 90 -20.72 -7.64 1.33
CA VAL A 90 -20.57 -6.17 1.35
C VAL A 90 -21.80 -5.49 0.75
N LEU A 91 -22.41 -6.09 -0.28
CA LEU A 91 -23.65 -5.58 -0.88
C LEU A 91 -24.84 -5.56 0.09
N VAL A 92 -24.85 -6.44 1.09
CA VAL A 92 -25.87 -6.47 2.15
C VAL A 92 -25.56 -5.46 3.27
N LEU A 93 -24.29 -5.18 3.53
CA LEU A 93 -23.84 -4.34 4.65
C LEU A 93 -23.77 -2.85 4.29
N TYR A 94 -23.57 -2.51 3.01
CA TYR A 94 -23.42 -1.12 2.53
C TYR A 94 -24.54 -0.74 1.56
N HIS A 95 -25.18 0.41 1.79
CA HIS A 95 -26.26 0.92 0.94
C HIS A 95 -25.78 1.46 -0.42
N LYS A 96 -24.55 1.99 -0.51
CA LYS A 96 -23.90 2.38 -1.78
C LYS A 96 -22.49 1.80 -1.96
N PRO A 97 -22.39 0.58 -2.53
CA PRO A 97 -21.11 -0.06 -2.86
C PRO A 97 -20.26 0.75 -3.87
N SER A 98 -20.90 1.60 -4.68
CA SER A 98 -20.22 2.45 -5.68
C SER A 98 -19.30 3.49 -5.05
N ALA A 99 -19.56 3.96 -3.83
CA ALA A 99 -18.66 4.89 -3.12
C ALA A 99 -17.31 4.23 -2.78
N LEU A 100 -17.30 2.92 -2.50
CA LEU A 100 -16.11 2.15 -2.16
C LEU A 100 -15.17 1.95 -3.36
N TRP A 101 -15.68 2.05 -4.59
CA TRP A 101 -14.83 2.08 -5.79
C TRP A 101 -13.93 3.32 -5.83
N GLY A 102 -14.37 4.44 -5.26
CA GLY A 102 -13.54 5.63 -5.09
C GLY A 102 -12.28 5.35 -4.28
N ILE A 103 -12.38 4.53 -3.23
CA ILE A 103 -11.24 4.10 -2.41
C ILE A 103 -10.23 3.31 -3.27
N CYS A 104 -10.73 2.41 -4.13
CA CYS A 104 -9.88 1.63 -5.02
C CYS A 104 -9.09 2.53 -6.00
N LEU A 105 -9.75 3.51 -6.60
CA LEU A 105 -9.10 4.47 -7.50
C LEU A 105 -8.05 5.34 -6.78
N VAL A 106 -8.37 5.82 -5.58
CA VAL A 106 -7.43 6.60 -4.77
C VAL A 106 -6.21 5.77 -4.37
N LEU A 107 -6.40 4.51 -4.00
CA LEU A 107 -5.30 3.60 -3.67
C LEU A 107 -4.41 3.30 -4.88
N LEU A 108 -5.01 3.05 -6.06
CA LEU A 108 -4.25 2.88 -7.31
C LEU A 108 -3.37 4.10 -7.58
N TYR A 109 -3.97 5.29 -7.57
CA TYR A 109 -3.24 6.54 -7.75
C TYR A 109 -2.11 6.68 -6.73
N TRP A 110 -2.40 6.45 -5.45
CA TRP A 110 -1.43 6.61 -4.38
C TRP A 110 -0.24 5.65 -4.51
N ILE A 111 -0.49 4.37 -4.83
CA ILE A 111 0.57 3.37 -5.07
C ILE A 111 1.44 3.77 -6.27
N SER A 112 0.83 4.10 -7.41
CA SER A 112 1.57 4.51 -8.61
C SER A 112 2.41 5.76 -8.33
N ARG A 113 1.85 6.73 -7.61
CA ARG A 113 2.54 7.95 -7.22
C ARG A 113 3.71 7.66 -6.29
N MET A 114 3.53 6.80 -5.28
CA MET A 114 4.60 6.42 -4.36
C MET A 114 5.77 5.82 -5.14
N VAL A 115 5.53 4.83 -6.00
CA VAL A 115 6.58 4.20 -6.80
C VAL A 115 7.27 5.20 -7.74
N MET A 116 6.51 6.11 -8.37
CA MET A 116 7.08 7.16 -9.23
C MET A 116 7.98 8.13 -8.46
N VAL A 117 7.58 8.57 -7.26
CA VAL A 117 8.38 9.46 -6.42
C VAL A 117 9.64 8.77 -5.95
N THR A 118 9.54 7.50 -5.54
CA THR A 118 10.70 6.68 -5.18
C THR A 118 11.66 6.54 -6.35
N HIS A 119 11.16 6.17 -7.53
CA HIS A 119 11.98 6.03 -8.74
C HIS A 119 12.73 7.33 -9.12
N ARG A 120 12.17 8.50 -8.79
CA ARG A 120 12.82 9.80 -9.01
C ARG A 120 13.88 10.15 -7.97
N GLY A 121 14.11 9.29 -6.97
CA GLY A 121 15.07 9.53 -5.88
C GLY A 121 14.66 10.68 -4.94
N GLN A 122 13.39 11.08 -4.94
CA GLN A 122 12.91 12.15 -4.07
C GLN A 122 12.55 11.65 -2.66
N MET A 123 12.74 10.36 -2.40
CA MET A 123 12.28 9.67 -1.22
C MET A 123 13.47 9.20 -0.37
N HIS A 124 13.90 10.08 0.54
CA HIS A 124 15.04 9.84 1.43
C HIS A 124 14.62 9.24 2.79
N ASP A 125 13.32 9.35 3.10
CA ASP A 125 12.73 8.85 4.34
C ASP A 125 11.89 7.58 4.07
N ASP A 126 11.61 6.82 5.14
CA ASP A 126 10.73 5.66 5.08
C ASP A 126 9.37 5.98 4.42
N PRO A 127 8.80 5.07 3.60
CA PRO A 127 7.53 5.32 2.89
C PRO A 127 6.36 5.75 3.73
N VAL A 128 6.30 5.26 4.97
CA VAL A 128 5.26 5.63 5.91
C VAL A 128 5.47 7.06 6.42
N VAL A 129 6.72 7.48 6.64
CA VAL A 129 7.05 8.83 7.09
C VAL A 129 6.82 9.84 5.96
N PHE A 130 7.23 9.49 4.74
CA PHE A 130 6.94 10.29 3.56
C PHE A 130 5.43 10.46 3.35
N ALA A 131 4.65 9.39 3.50
CA ALA A 131 3.20 9.45 3.42
C ALA A 131 2.56 10.37 4.48
N ALA A 132 3.12 10.43 5.69
CA ALA A 132 2.61 11.30 6.77
C ALA A 132 2.95 12.78 6.55
N LYS A 133 4.04 13.09 5.83
CA LYS A 133 4.51 14.46 5.62
C LYS A 133 3.98 15.07 4.32
N ASP A 134 3.66 14.24 3.35
CA ASP A 134 3.31 14.67 2.01
C ASP A 134 1.83 15.08 1.87
N ARG A 135 1.59 16.28 1.33
CA ARG A 135 0.24 16.85 1.18
C ARG A 135 -0.67 16.04 0.25
N VAL A 136 -0.11 15.40 -0.77
CA VAL A 136 -0.89 14.56 -1.70
C VAL A 136 -1.28 13.26 -1.03
N SER A 137 -0.38 12.65 -0.27
CA SER A 137 -0.68 11.48 0.56
C SER A 137 -1.75 11.79 1.62
N LEU A 138 -1.67 12.94 2.29
CA LEU A 138 -2.70 13.39 3.23
C LEU A 138 -4.06 13.62 2.55
N LEU A 139 -4.06 14.19 1.34
CA LEU A 139 -5.28 14.35 0.55
C LEU A 139 -5.89 12.99 0.17
N CYS A 140 -5.07 12.02 -0.25
CA CYS A 140 -5.54 10.66 -0.52
C CYS A 140 -6.18 10.02 0.72
N VAL A 141 -5.57 10.18 1.90
CA VAL A 141 -6.16 9.68 3.16
C VAL A 141 -7.49 10.37 3.44
N ALA A 142 -7.57 11.69 3.29
CA ALA A 142 -8.82 12.43 3.47
C ALA A 142 -9.92 11.97 2.49
N LEU A 143 -9.56 11.72 1.22
CA LEU A 143 -10.49 11.19 0.22
C LEU A 143 -10.98 9.78 0.58
N ILE A 144 -10.09 8.90 1.06
CA ILE A 144 -10.47 7.56 1.52
C ILE A 144 -11.47 7.64 2.67
N PHE A 145 -11.21 8.50 3.67
CA PHE A 145 -12.16 8.72 4.77
C PHE A 145 -13.49 9.30 4.28
N GLY A 146 -13.47 10.23 3.32
CA GLY A 146 -14.68 10.78 2.71
C GLY A 146 -15.52 9.72 2.00
N PHE A 147 -14.89 8.87 1.19
CA PHE A 147 -15.59 7.76 0.50
C PHE A 147 -16.08 6.70 1.49
N ALA A 148 -15.34 6.40 2.54
CA ALA A 148 -15.77 5.47 3.59
C ALA A 148 -17.00 6.01 4.34
N ALA A 149 -16.99 7.28 4.74
CA ALA A 149 -18.15 7.92 5.36
C ALA A 149 -19.36 7.96 4.42
N ALA A 150 -19.16 8.25 3.14
CA ALA A 150 -20.22 8.23 2.14
C ALA A 150 -20.79 6.81 1.91
N GLY A 151 -19.99 5.75 2.03
CA GLY A 151 -20.50 4.37 1.95
C GLY A 151 -21.33 3.96 3.15
N VAL A 152 -21.00 4.47 4.35
CA VAL A 152 -21.69 4.12 5.61
C VAL A 152 -22.99 4.93 5.79
N ILE A 153 -22.98 6.20 5.40
CA ILE A 153 -24.08 7.15 5.69
C ILE A 153 -25.16 7.16 4.58
N LEU A 154 -24.83 6.71 3.36
CA LEU A 154 -25.56 7.04 2.12
C LEU A 154 -25.92 5.80 1.29
#